data_AF-A0A497PZT7-F1
#
_entry.id   AF-A0A497PZT7-F1
#
_cell.length_a   1.000
_cell.length_b   1.000
_cell.length_c   1.000
_cell.angle_alpha   90.00
_cell.angle_beta   90.00
_cell.angle_gamma   90.00
#
_symmetry.space_group_name_H-M   'P 1'
#
loop_
_entity.id
_entity.type
_entity.pdbx_description
1 polymer ?
#
loop_
_entity_poly.entity_id
_entity_poly.type
_entity_poly.pdbx_seq_one_letter_code
_entity_poly.pdbx_strand_id
1 'polypeptide(L)'
;MNGRCQMSVEDDSMHKREGPKFLTDNERDLIKLIVSLGTKEDLVILVEGRRDEEVLRDLGVRSDIVRTQTFVARADIVDHLAEFRKQVLILTDFDDEGIELDRYFERELTARKVRVLSAERSRIRLLFGDWKCIEEMHGLFKRLDSPEPVKM
;
A
#
# COMPACT_ATOMS: atom_id res chain seq x y z
N MET A 1 23.15 -48.13 -42.63
CA MET A 1 22.40 -47.37 -43.66
C MET A 1 21.53 -46.35 -42.94
N ASN A 2 21.52 -45.14 -43.51
CA ASN A 2 20.84 -43.93 -43.06
C ASN A 2 19.32 -44.08 -42.93
N GLY A 3 18.70 -43.21 -42.15
CA GLY A 3 17.25 -42.99 -42.20
C GLY A 3 16.69 -42.08 -41.12
N ARG A 4 17.05 -40.80 -41.17
CA ARG A 4 16.60 -39.70 -40.31
C ARG A 4 15.06 -39.51 -40.39
N CYS A 5 14.40 -39.24 -39.26
CA CYS A 5 13.27 -38.30 -39.23
C CYS A 5 13.20 -37.63 -37.85
N GLN A 6 13.63 -36.37 -37.80
CA GLN A 6 13.31 -35.43 -36.74
C GLN A 6 11.85 -35.03 -36.88
N MET A 7 11.13 -34.91 -35.77
CA MET A 7 10.08 -33.90 -35.66
C MET A 7 9.93 -33.48 -34.19
N SER A 8 10.06 -32.18 -34.03
CA SER A 8 10.06 -31.38 -32.81
C SER A 8 8.64 -31.26 -32.24
N VAL A 9 8.54 -31.25 -30.92
CA VAL A 9 7.41 -30.69 -30.14
C VAL A 9 8.08 -29.97 -28.98
N GLU A 10 8.40 -28.70 -29.17
CA GLU A 10 7.56 -27.53 -28.84
C GLU A 10 7.62 -27.21 -27.35
N ASP A 11 8.13 -25.99 -27.10
CA ASP A 11 8.24 -25.25 -25.85
C ASP A 11 7.16 -25.60 -24.82
N ASP A 12 7.58 -26.06 -23.65
CA ASP A 12 6.78 -25.91 -22.44
C ASP A 12 7.57 -25.04 -21.46
N SER A 13 7.29 -23.75 -21.57
CA SER A 13 7.92 -22.67 -20.82
C SER A 13 7.77 -22.97 -19.33
N MET A 14 8.92 -23.25 -18.69
CA MET A 14 9.03 -23.42 -17.25
C MET A 14 8.42 -22.22 -16.52
N HIS A 15 7.14 -22.34 -16.16
CA HIS A 15 6.55 -21.56 -15.10
C HIS A 15 7.29 -21.97 -13.82
N LYS A 16 8.26 -21.14 -13.42
CA LYS A 16 8.95 -21.24 -12.14
C LYS A 16 7.87 -21.36 -11.07
N ARG A 17 7.75 -22.54 -10.47
CA ARG A 17 6.93 -22.76 -9.28
C ARG A 17 7.59 -21.98 -8.14
N GLU A 18 7.22 -20.71 -7.98
CA GLU A 18 7.60 -19.95 -6.80
C GLU A 18 6.82 -20.55 -5.62
N GLY A 19 7.52 -21.27 -4.75
CA GLY A 19 6.95 -21.75 -3.48
C GLY A 19 6.46 -20.58 -2.61
N PRO A 20 5.83 -20.85 -1.45
CA PRO A 20 5.31 -19.79 -0.60
C PRO A 20 6.47 -18.89 -0.15
N LYS A 21 6.56 -17.70 -0.74
CA LYS A 21 7.59 -16.72 -0.38
C LYS A 21 7.27 -16.22 1.02
N PHE A 22 8.09 -16.54 2.01
CA PHE A 22 7.97 -15.96 3.36
C PHE A 22 8.11 -14.44 3.30
N LEU A 23 7.42 -13.70 4.18
CA LEU A 23 7.57 -12.24 4.28
C LEU A 23 9.02 -11.87 4.63
N THR A 24 9.62 -10.96 3.86
CA THR A 24 10.90 -10.34 4.15
C THR A 24 10.80 -9.43 5.38
N ASP A 25 11.94 -9.05 5.96
CA ASP A 25 11.96 -8.17 7.14
C ASP A 25 11.32 -6.80 6.84
N ASN A 26 11.59 -6.22 5.66
CA ASN A 26 10.96 -4.97 5.22
C ASN A 26 9.45 -5.10 5.13
N GLU A 27 8.94 -6.21 4.58
CA GLU A 27 7.50 -6.46 4.45
C GLU A 27 6.83 -6.60 5.84
N ARG A 28 7.48 -7.31 6.77
CA ARG A 28 6.99 -7.45 8.15
C ARG A 28 6.96 -6.10 8.87
N ASP A 29 8.02 -5.31 8.73
CA ASP A 29 8.13 -4.01 9.38
C ASP A 29 7.17 -2.98 8.77
N LEU A 30 6.92 -3.06 7.46
CA LEU A 30 5.91 -2.26 6.77
C LEU A 30 4.51 -2.56 7.32
N ILE A 31 4.13 -3.84 7.37
CA ILE A 31 2.83 -4.26 7.90
C ILE A 31 2.68 -3.81 9.35
N LYS A 32 3.68 -4.05 10.21
CA LYS A 32 3.66 -3.60 11.60
C LYS A 32 3.48 -2.08 11.69
N LEU A 33 4.19 -1.31 10.87
CA LEU A 33 4.09 0.15 10.86
C LEU A 33 2.67 0.59 10.48
N ILE A 34 2.13 0.10 9.36
CA ILE A 34 0.79 0.46 8.87
C ILE A 34 -0.29 0.09 9.90
N VAL A 35 -0.25 -1.12 10.47
CA VAL A 35 -1.22 -1.55 11.49
C VAL A 35 -1.10 -0.72 12.77
N SER A 36 0.12 -0.42 13.20
CA SER A 36 0.34 0.42 14.40
C SER A 36 -0.17 1.87 14.22
N LEU A 37 -0.12 2.39 13.00
CA LEU A 37 -0.67 3.71 12.67
C LEU A 37 -2.19 3.62 12.54
N GLY A 38 -2.69 2.62 11.83
CA GLY A 38 -4.10 2.38 11.57
C GLY A 38 -4.94 2.00 12.78
N THR A 39 -4.35 1.85 13.96
CA THR A 39 -5.06 1.60 15.22
C THR A 39 -5.15 2.84 16.12
N LYS A 40 -4.56 3.97 15.69
CA LYS A 40 -4.63 5.24 16.42
C LYS A 40 -5.97 5.94 16.18
N GLU A 41 -6.67 6.29 17.25
CA GLU A 41 -7.98 6.95 17.20
C GLU A 41 -7.90 8.41 16.71
N ASP A 42 -6.75 9.06 16.93
CA ASP A 42 -6.46 10.44 16.57
C ASP A 42 -5.83 10.58 15.17
N LEU A 43 -5.90 9.53 14.35
CA LEU A 43 -5.36 9.50 12.99
C LEU A 43 -6.48 9.33 11.95
N VAL A 44 -6.36 10.09 10.86
CA VAL A 44 -7.06 9.84 9.60
C VAL A 44 -6.02 9.49 8.53
N ILE A 45 -6.28 8.45 7.75
CA ILE A 45 -5.43 8.08 6.61
C ILE A 45 -6.10 8.57 5.33
N LEU A 46 -5.42 9.43 4.58
CA LEU A 46 -5.87 9.90 3.27
C LEU A 46 -5.25 9.01 2.20
N VAL A 47 -6.07 8.23 1.50
CA VAL A 47 -5.66 7.35 0.39
C VAL A 47 -6.20 7.86 -0.93
N GLU A 48 -5.67 7.35 -2.04
CA GLU A 48 -6.11 7.77 -3.35
C GLU A 48 -7.46 7.14 -3.72
N GLY A 49 -7.49 5.81 -3.76
CA GLY A 49 -8.61 5.05 -4.30
C GLY A 49 -9.36 4.18 -3.29
N ARG A 50 -10.44 3.56 -3.78
CA ARG A 50 -11.20 2.54 -3.02
C ARG A 50 -10.37 1.28 -2.74
N ARG A 51 -9.52 0.90 -3.68
CA ARG A 51 -8.73 -0.33 -3.56
C ARG A 51 -7.66 -0.21 -2.48
N ASP A 52 -7.07 0.97 -2.31
CA ASP A 52 -6.16 1.27 -1.19
C ASP A 52 -6.87 1.14 0.15
N GLU A 53 -8.09 1.69 0.25
CA GLU A 53 -8.92 1.55 1.45
C GLU A 53 -9.16 0.07 1.77
N GLU A 54 -9.60 -0.72 0.79
CA GLU A 54 -9.86 -2.16 0.96
C GLU A 54 -8.59 -2.90 1.45
N VAL A 55 -7.44 -2.64 0.81
CA VAL A 55 -6.13 -3.21 1.23
C VAL A 55 -5.77 -2.84 2.66
N LEU A 56 -5.93 -1.57 3.06
CA LEU A 56 -5.63 -1.15 4.43
C LEU A 56 -6.60 -1.77 5.44
N ARG A 57 -7.90 -1.88 5.10
CA ARG A 57 -8.89 -2.54 5.96
C ARG A 57 -8.56 -4.01 6.18
N ASP A 58 -8.18 -4.72 5.12
CA ASP A 58 -7.74 -6.11 5.21
C ASP A 58 -6.49 -6.26 6.09
N LEU A 59 -5.60 -5.25 6.11
CA LEU A 59 -4.40 -5.23 6.98
C LEU A 59 -4.77 -5.05 8.45
N GLY A 60 -6.02 -4.70 8.76
CA GLY A 60 -6.48 -4.43 10.12
C GLY A 60 -6.42 -2.96 10.52
N VAL A 61 -6.31 -2.04 9.55
CA VAL A 61 -6.45 -0.59 9.79
C VAL A 61 -7.90 -0.28 10.18
N ARG A 62 -8.07 0.30 11.37
CA ARG A 62 -9.37 0.66 11.98
C ARG A 62 -9.59 2.16 12.07
N SER A 63 -8.56 2.98 11.89
CA SER A 63 -8.63 4.44 11.83
C SER A 63 -9.57 4.90 10.71
N ASP A 64 -9.96 6.17 10.76
CA ASP A 64 -10.73 6.76 9.67
C ASP A 64 -9.88 6.78 8.40
N ILE A 65 -10.52 6.48 7.27
CA ILE A 65 -9.89 6.52 5.94
C ILE A 65 -10.73 7.47 5.08
N VAL A 66 -10.05 8.41 4.43
CA VAL A 66 -10.65 9.34 3.47
C VAL A 66 -10.01 9.09 2.10
N ARG A 67 -10.81 9.13 1.04
CA ARG A 67 -10.36 8.91 -0.34
C ARG A 67 -10.25 10.23 -1.09
N THR A 68 -9.22 10.41 -1.91
CA THR A 68 -9.08 11.60 -2.77
C THR A 68 -9.84 11.43 -4.10
N GLN A 69 -9.90 10.22 -4.65
CA GLN A 69 -10.66 9.90 -5.87
C GLN A 69 -12.16 9.79 -5.57
N THR A 70 -12.79 10.94 -5.39
CA THR A 70 -14.24 11.07 -5.21
C THR A 70 -14.79 12.16 -6.13
N PHE A 71 -16.11 12.34 -6.16
CA PHE A 71 -16.74 13.47 -6.86
C PHE A 71 -16.59 14.82 -6.11
N VAL A 72 -15.91 14.82 -4.96
CA VAL A 72 -15.74 15.99 -4.08
C VAL A 72 -14.44 16.73 -4.45
N ALA A 73 -14.45 18.06 -4.38
CA ALA A 73 -13.25 18.82 -4.67
C ALA A 73 -12.19 18.63 -3.57
N ARG A 74 -10.91 18.64 -3.95
CA ARG A 74 -9.80 18.46 -3.00
C ARG A 74 -9.82 19.51 -1.87
N ALA A 75 -10.28 20.73 -2.15
CA ALA A 75 -10.43 21.78 -1.15
C ALA A 75 -11.48 21.43 -0.08
N ASP A 76 -12.61 20.84 -0.47
CA ASP A 76 -13.64 20.41 0.47
C ASP A 76 -13.14 19.24 1.35
N ILE A 77 -12.32 18.34 0.79
CA ILE A 77 -11.65 17.29 1.55
C ILE A 77 -10.73 17.89 2.61
N VAL A 78 -9.94 18.91 2.25
CA VAL A 78 -9.06 19.61 3.19
C VAL A 78 -9.87 20.25 4.32
N ASP A 79 -10.95 20.96 3.98
CA ASP A 79 -11.78 21.65 4.97
C ASP A 79 -12.44 20.64 5.92
N HIS A 80 -12.96 19.52 5.38
CA HIS A 80 -13.47 18.40 6.15
C HIS A 80 -12.42 17.84 7.13
N LEU A 81 -11.20 17.56 6.66
CA LEU A 81 -10.12 17.04 7.51
C LEU A 81 -9.71 18.02 8.62
N ALA A 82 -9.78 19.33 8.35
CA ALA A 82 -9.45 20.36 9.33
C ALA A 82 -10.46 20.46 10.49
N GLU A 83 -11.71 20.04 10.28
CA GLU A 83 -12.76 20.04 11.30
C GLU A 83 -12.51 19.00 12.41
N PHE A 84 -11.98 17.82 12.07
CA PHE A 84 -11.84 16.70 13.02
C PHE A 84 -10.73 16.88 14.05
N ARG A 85 -9.83 17.85 13.88
CA ARG A 85 -8.64 18.06 14.75
C ARG A 85 -7.78 16.80 14.95
N LYS A 86 -7.88 15.83 14.03
CA LYS A 86 -7.05 14.62 14.00
C LYS A 86 -5.75 14.90 13.25
N GLN A 87 -4.77 14.04 13.46
CA GLN A 87 -3.56 13.98 12.64
C GLN A 87 -3.91 13.31 11.31
N VAL A 88 -3.21 13.67 10.24
CA VAL A 88 -3.45 13.11 8.90
C VAL A 88 -2.19 12.41 8.41
N LEU A 89 -2.30 11.15 8.01
CA LEU A 89 -1.29 10.43 7.25
C LEU A 89 -1.72 10.40 5.79
N ILE A 90 -0.92 10.97 4.90
CA ILE A 90 -1.19 10.91 3.46
C ILE A 90 -0.50 9.66 2.91
N LEU A 91 -1.30 8.73 2.41
CA LEU A 91 -0.87 7.46 1.85
C LEU A 91 -1.42 7.33 0.43
N THR A 92 -1.07 8.28 -0.42
CA THR A 92 -1.21 8.17 -1.88
C THR A 92 -0.06 7.36 -2.46
N ASP A 93 -0.25 6.91 -3.70
CA ASP A 93 0.78 6.20 -4.45
C ASP A 93 2.08 7.01 -4.58
N PHE A 94 3.15 6.28 -4.90
CA PHE A 94 4.52 6.79 -4.85
C PHE A 94 5.07 7.18 -6.23
N ASP A 95 4.16 7.39 -7.19
CA ASP A 95 4.39 7.95 -8.51
C ASP A 95 4.29 9.49 -8.52
N ASP A 96 4.45 10.08 -9.70
CA ASP A 96 4.48 11.55 -9.83
C ASP A 96 3.14 12.19 -9.44
N GLU A 97 2.00 11.59 -9.81
CA GLU A 97 0.66 12.09 -9.46
C GLU A 97 0.40 12.00 -7.95
N GLY A 98 0.73 10.85 -7.34
CA GLY A 98 0.61 10.65 -5.91
C GLY A 98 1.52 11.57 -5.09
N ILE A 99 2.71 11.91 -5.60
CA ILE A 99 3.62 12.91 -5.00
C ILE A 99 3.04 14.33 -5.11
N GLU A 100 2.42 14.68 -6.24
CA GLU A 100 1.76 15.98 -6.39
C GLU A 100 0.55 16.12 -5.44
N LEU A 101 -0.23 15.05 -5.30
CA LEU A 101 -1.32 14.97 -4.34
C LEU A 101 -0.82 15.17 -2.91
N ASP A 102 0.24 14.46 -2.52
CA ASP A 102 0.85 14.56 -1.20
C ASP A 102 1.29 16.00 -0.88
N ARG A 103 2.02 16.63 -1.80
CA ARG A 103 2.46 18.03 -1.66
C ARG A 103 1.29 19.01 -1.54
N TYR A 104 0.23 18.79 -2.32
CA TYR A 104 -0.96 19.62 -2.27
C TYR A 104 -1.63 19.52 -0.89
N PHE A 105 -1.97 18.30 -0.46
CA PHE A 105 -2.67 18.09 0.80
C PHE A 105 -1.81 18.49 2.00
N GLU A 106 -0.52 18.17 2.01
CA GLU A 106 0.41 18.56 3.07
C GLU A 106 0.42 20.09 3.24
N ARG A 107 0.55 20.84 2.16
CA ARG A 107 0.57 22.30 2.19
C ARG A 107 -0.76 22.88 2.71
N GLU A 108 -1.88 22.43 2.16
CA GLU A 108 -3.21 22.98 2.48
C GLU A 108 -3.67 22.63 3.92
N LEU A 109 -3.33 21.43 4.40
CA LEU A 109 -3.62 20.97 5.76
C LEU A 109 -2.72 21.69 6.78
N THR A 110 -1.43 21.84 6.48
CA THR A 110 -0.49 22.57 7.35
C THR A 110 -0.88 24.05 7.48
N ALA A 111 -1.34 24.68 6.39
CA ALA A 111 -1.86 26.05 6.43
C ALA A 111 -3.07 26.20 7.38
N ARG A 112 -3.85 25.14 7.55
CA ARG A 112 -4.98 25.05 8.50
C ARG A 112 -4.58 24.51 9.88
N LYS A 113 -3.28 24.39 10.16
CA LYS A 113 -2.70 23.88 11.42
C LYS A 113 -3.09 22.43 11.74
N VAL A 114 -3.40 21.64 10.72
CA VAL A 114 -3.58 20.19 10.85
C VAL A 114 -2.20 19.54 10.83
N ARG A 115 -1.96 18.60 11.74
CA ARG A 115 -0.68 17.88 11.82
C ARG A 115 -0.66 16.78 10.76
N VAL A 116 0.28 16.90 9.81
CA VAL A 116 0.53 15.88 8.78
C VAL A 116 1.71 15.00 9.21
N LEU A 117 1.56 13.68 9.06
CA LEU A 117 2.55 12.66 9.43
C LEU A 117 3.51 12.33 8.27
N SER A 118 4.21 13.34 7.78
CA SER A 118 5.12 13.22 6.61
C SER A 118 6.35 12.36 6.89
N ALA A 119 6.79 12.28 8.16
CA ALA A 119 7.90 11.42 8.58
C ALA A 119 7.50 9.93 8.48
N GLU A 120 6.27 9.61 8.89
CA GLU A 120 5.70 8.27 8.78
C GLU A 120 5.52 7.88 7.31
N ARG A 121 5.01 8.78 6.45
CA ARG A 121 4.95 8.56 4.99
C ARG A 121 6.33 8.23 4.41
N SER A 122 7.36 8.99 4.81
CA SER A 122 8.75 8.77 4.37
C SER A 122 9.29 7.40 4.82
N ARG A 123 8.97 7.00 6.06
CA ARG A 123 9.35 5.68 6.59
C ARG A 123 8.63 4.54 5.86
N ILE A 124 7.36 4.74 5.52
CA ILE A 124 6.61 3.80 4.69
C ILE A 124 7.25 3.67 3.30
N ARG A 125 7.59 4.79 2.64
CA ARG A 125 8.29 4.78 1.34
C ARG A 125 9.60 3.98 1.40
N LEU A 126 10.39 4.16 2.46
CA LEU A 126 11.64 3.44 2.64
C LEU A 126 11.42 1.91 2.74
N LEU A 127 10.36 1.49 3.41
CA LEU A 127 10.01 0.08 3.59
C LEU A 127 9.34 -0.54 2.34
N PHE A 128 8.65 0.27 1.53
CA PHE A 128 8.06 -0.14 0.25
C PHE A 128 9.11 -0.60 -0.77
N GLY A 129 10.34 -0.06 -0.71
CA GLY A 129 11.42 -0.44 -1.63
C GLY A 129 11.05 -0.13 -3.09
N ASP A 130 10.95 -1.19 -3.91
CA ASP A 130 10.64 -1.10 -5.35
C ASP A 130 9.14 -1.04 -5.65
N TRP A 131 8.28 -1.23 -4.64
CA TRP A 131 6.83 -1.14 -4.83
C TRP A 131 6.38 0.29 -5.07
N LYS A 132 5.42 0.44 -5.98
CA LYS A 132 4.94 1.74 -6.47
C LYS A 132 3.59 2.13 -5.89
N CYS A 133 2.73 1.16 -5.60
CA CYS A 133 1.38 1.43 -5.15
C CYS A 133 0.95 0.50 -4.01
N ILE A 134 -0.01 0.98 -3.20
CA ILE A 134 -0.52 0.24 -2.03
C ILE A 134 -1.17 -1.07 -2.47
N GLU A 135 -1.76 -1.10 -3.66
CA GLU A 135 -2.38 -2.30 -4.23
C GLU A 135 -1.41 -3.48 -4.37
N GLU A 136 -0.11 -3.24 -4.58
CA GLU A 136 0.92 -4.28 -4.65
C GLU A 136 1.07 -5.02 -3.31
N MET A 137 0.70 -4.38 -2.19
CA MET A 137 0.65 -5.02 -0.87
C MET A 137 -0.43 -6.10 -0.77
N HIS A 138 -1.44 -6.12 -1.65
CA HIS A 138 -2.48 -7.14 -1.64
C HIS A 138 -1.91 -8.57 -1.81
N GLY A 139 -0.74 -8.70 -2.44
CA GLY A 139 0.00 -9.96 -2.53
C GLY A 139 0.50 -10.50 -1.18
N LEU A 140 0.67 -9.64 -0.17
CA LEU A 140 1.15 -10.04 1.15
C LEU A 140 0.10 -10.82 1.95
N PHE A 141 -1.18 -10.50 1.77
CA PHE A 141 -2.27 -11.24 2.44
C PHE A 141 -2.30 -12.71 2.05
N LYS A 142 -2.14 -12.99 0.75
CA LYS A 142 -2.06 -14.38 0.25
C LYS A 142 -0.92 -15.17 0.86
N ARG A 143 0.13 -14.47 1.33
CA ARG A 143 1.30 -15.06 1.99
C ARG A 143 1.11 -15.19 3.51
N LEU A 144 0.37 -14.27 4.13
CA LEU A 144 -0.01 -14.33 5.55
C LEU A 144 -1.00 -15.46 5.86
N ASP A 145 -1.95 -15.72 4.94
CA ASP A 145 -2.92 -16.82 5.05
C ASP A 145 -2.35 -18.18 4.63
N SER A 146 -1.11 -18.23 4.13
CA SER A 146 -0.47 -19.50 3.83
C SER A 146 0.04 -20.11 5.14
N PRO A 147 -0.49 -21.26 5.58
CA PRO A 147 -0.04 -21.89 6.82
C PRO A 147 1.48 -22.10 6.73
N GLU A 148 2.19 -21.77 7.81
CA GLU A 148 3.60 -22.16 7.93
C GLU A 148 3.68 -23.66 7.57
N PRO A 149 4.56 -24.07 6.63
CA PRO A 149 4.79 -25.48 6.43
C PRO A 149 5.30 -26.01 7.77
N VAL A 150 4.51 -26.90 8.38
CA VAL A 150 4.92 -27.67 9.54
C VAL A 150 6.27 -28.28 9.17
N LYS A 151 7.34 -27.79 9.80
CA LYS A 151 8.66 -28.39 9.66
C LYS A 151 8.52 -29.84 10.13
N MET A 152 8.47 -30.78 9.19
CA MET A 152 8.64 -32.21 9.46
C MET A 152 10.11 -32.52 9.64
#